data_AF-A0A816DY91-F1
#
_entry.id   AF-A0A816DY91-F1
#
_cell.length_a   1.000
_cell.length_b   1.000
_cell.length_c   1.000
_cell.angle_alpha   90.00
_cell.angle_beta   90.00
_cell.angle_gamma   90.00
#
_symmetry.space_group_name_H-M   'P 1'
#
loop_
_entity.id
_entity.type
_entity.pdbx_description
1 polymer ?
#
loop_
_entity_poly.entity_id
_entity_poly.type
_entity_poly.pdbx_seq_one_letter_code
_entity_poly.pdbx_strand_id
1 'polypeptide(L)'
;MFYFYVLIINIILLVNSSLLQFETSCDSSQFIDLENLIGSLHRYVPDKGHLIVRDMGLTIGQQKLLKIYQNIEIISSTYKRKENIPIINVKNEFFFINNTL
;
A
#
# COMPACT_ATOMS: atom_id res chain seq x y z
N MET A 1 2.97 20.06 6.55
CA MET A 1 3.26 19.92 8.01
C MET A 1 2.20 19.12 8.77
N PHE A 2 0.89 19.32 8.56
CA PHE A 2 -0.14 18.60 9.34
C PHE A 2 -0.34 17.12 9.00
N TYR A 3 -0.24 16.73 7.72
CA TYR A 3 -0.57 15.36 7.28
C TYR A 3 0.43 14.28 7.71
N PHE A 4 1.71 14.64 7.85
CA PHE A 4 2.80 13.72 8.22
C PHE A 4 2.69 13.26 9.68
N TYR A 5 2.30 14.19 10.56
CA TYR A 5 2.10 13.93 11.99
C TYR A 5 0.91 13.00 12.23
N VAL A 6 -0.16 13.14 11.43
CA VAL A 6 -1.36 12.30 11.53
C VAL A 6 -1.10 10.85 11.10
N LEU A 7 -0.27 10.62 10.08
CA LEU A 7 0.07 9.26 9.62
C LEU A 7 0.94 8.53 10.64
N ILE A 8 1.99 9.18 11.15
CA ILE A 8 2.88 8.60 12.16
C ILE A 8 2.12 8.33 13.46
N ILE A 9 1.26 9.25 13.90
CA ILE A 9 0.42 9.05 15.09
C ILE A 9 -0.56 7.90 14.90
N ASN A 10 -1.19 7.75 13.72
CA ASN A 10 -2.09 6.61 13.46
C ASN A 10 -1.34 5.27 13.40
N ILE A 11 -0.15 5.22 12.80
CA ILE A 11 0.70 4.02 12.77
C ILE A 11 1.14 3.65 14.20
N ILE A 12 1.63 4.62 15.00
CA ILE A 12 2.03 4.40 16.39
C ILE A 12 0.83 3.95 17.26
N LEU A 13 -0.36 4.53 17.07
CA LEU A 13 -1.59 4.10 17.75
C LEU A 13 -2.04 2.69 17.34
N LEU A 14 -1.82 2.26 16.09
CA LEU A 14 -2.18 0.92 15.60
C LEU A 14 -1.16 -0.18 15.94
N VAL A 15 0.11 0.18 16.18
CA VAL A 15 1.23 -0.75 16.44
C VAL A 15 1.03 -1.66 17.68
N ASN A 16 -0.02 -1.44 18.47
CA ASN A 16 -0.39 -2.25 19.64
C ASN A 16 -0.92 -3.67 19.35
N SER A 17 -1.01 -4.16 18.11
CA SER A 17 -0.91 -5.60 17.73
C SER A 17 -1.53 -5.97 16.38
N SER A 18 -2.19 -5.05 15.66
CA SER A 18 -2.94 -5.40 14.46
C SER A 18 -2.12 -5.31 13.17
N LEU A 19 -2.40 -6.24 12.26
CA LEU A 19 -1.93 -6.20 10.87
C LEU A 19 -2.56 -5.00 10.16
N LEU A 20 -1.72 -4.15 9.56
CA LEU A 20 -2.09 -2.95 8.82
C LEU A 20 -2.46 -3.34 7.39
N GLN A 21 -3.69 -3.04 6.97
CA GLN A 21 -4.12 -3.22 5.59
C GLN A 21 -4.13 -1.89 4.85
N PHE A 22 -3.39 -1.84 3.74
CA PHE A 22 -3.35 -0.72 2.82
C PHE A 22 -4.12 -1.11 1.55
N GLU A 23 -4.90 -0.19 0.99
CA GLU A 23 -5.57 -0.42 -0.29
C GLU A 23 -5.25 0.70 -1.26
N THR A 24 -4.93 0.32 -2.49
CA THR A 24 -4.73 1.24 -3.60
C THR A 24 -5.34 0.68 -4.88
N SER A 25 -5.57 1.53 -5.87
CA SER A 25 -6.01 1.14 -7.20
C SER A 25 -4.95 1.53 -8.20
N CYS A 26 -4.62 0.63 -9.14
CA CYS A 26 -3.56 0.87 -10.11
C CYS A 26 -3.98 0.38 -11.49
N ASP A 27 -3.72 1.21 -12.50
CA ASP A 27 -3.69 0.81 -13.90
C ASP A 27 -2.24 0.68 -14.41
N SER A 28 -2.07 0.27 -15.66
CA SER A 28 -0.73 0.06 -16.24
C SER A 28 0.16 1.30 -16.26
N SER A 29 -0.41 2.52 -16.32
CA SER A 29 0.34 3.78 -16.40
C SER A 29 0.90 4.21 -15.04
N GLN A 30 0.25 3.80 -13.96
CA GLN A 30 0.59 4.13 -12.57
C GLN A 30 1.51 3.09 -11.90
N PHE A 31 1.97 2.09 -12.66
CA PHE A 31 2.68 0.95 -12.10
C PHE A 31 3.99 1.32 -11.40
N ILE A 32 4.72 2.31 -11.91
CA ILE A 32 5.96 2.79 -11.28
C ILE A 32 5.66 3.39 -9.90
N ASP A 33 4.56 4.15 -9.78
CA ASP A 33 4.16 4.76 -8.52
C ASP A 33 3.74 3.70 -7.50
N LEU A 34 3.10 2.62 -7.98
CA LEU A 34 2.80 1.45 -7.18
C LEU A 34 4.07 0.73 -6.70
N GLU A 35 5.09 0.56 -7.56
CA GLU A 35 6.37 -0.04 -7.14
C GLU A 35 7.07 0.81 -6.07
N ASN A 36 7.04 2.15 -6.21
CA ASN A 36 7.57 3.07 -5.21
C ASN A 36 6.81 2.98 -3.88
N LEU A 37 5.49 2.84 -3.93
CA LEU A 37 4.65 2.61 -2.76
C LEU A 37 5.02 1.30 -2.05
N ILE A 38 5.18 0.21 -2.81
CA ILE A 38 5.59 -1.09 -2.29
C ILE A 38 6.96 -0.99 -1.61
N GLY A 39 7.94 -0.36 -2.27
CA GLY A 39 9.27 -0.14 -1.71
C GLY A 39 9.22 0.66 -0.40
N SER A 40 8.37 1.68 -0.33
CA SER A 40 8.16 2.47 0.90
C SER A 40 7.52 1.64 2.01
N LEU A 41 6.47 0.86 1.70
CA LEU A 41 5.82 -0.01 2.68
C LEU A 41 6.77 -1.07 3.23
N HIS A 42 7.57 -1.70 2.37
CA HIS A 42 8.60 -2.65 2.78
C HIS A 42 9.65 -2.01 3.70
N ARG A 43 9.99 -0.73 3.49
CA ARG A 43 10.99 -0.03 4.30
C ARG A 43 10.47 0.33 5.70
N TYR A 44 9.20 0.75 5.81
CA TYR A 44 8.67 1.32 7.05
C TYR A 44 7.72 0.40 7.81
N VAL A 45 7.12 -0.59 7.15
CA VAL A 45 6.13 -1.52 7.73
C VAL A 45 6.33 -2.97 7.21
N PRO A 46 7.55 -3.53 7.22
CA PRO A 46 7.89 -4.80 6.54
C PRO A 46 7.03 -6.00 6.98
N ASP A 47 6.81 -6.15 8.29
CA ASP A 47 6.20 -7.36 8.86
C ASP A 47 4.72 -7.18 9.22
N LYS A 48 4.19 -5.96 9.08
CA LYS A 48 2.84 -5.61 9.53
C LYS A 48 1.96 -5.06 8.42
N GLY A 49 2.52 -4.72 7.26
CA GLY A 49 1.78 -4.12 6.16
C GLY A 49 1.36 -5.15 5.12
N HIS A 50 0.07 -5.25 4.84
CA HIS A 50 -0.50 -5.98 3.71
C HIS A 50 -1.08 -4.98 2.72
N LEU A 51 -0.62 -5.00 1.47
CA LEU A 51 -1.07 -4.09 0.42
C LEU A 51 -2.04 -4.81 -0.51
N ILE A 52 -3.21 -4.21 -0.69
CA ILE A 52 -4.24 -4.68 -1.61
C ILE A 52 -4.29 -3.75 -2.80
N VAL A 53 -4.01 -4.30 -3.97
CA VAL A 53 -3.99 -3.59 -5.23
C VAL A 53 -5.24 -3.95 -6.02
N ARG A 54 -6.10 -2.97 -6.22
CA ARG A 54 -7.25 -3.08 -7.10
C ARG A 54 -6.78 -2.89 -8.55
N ASP A 55 -6.89 -3.97 -9.31
CA ASP A 55 -6.52 -3.98 -10.71
C ASP A 55 -7.54 -3.18 -11.54
N MET A 56 -7.07 -2.07 -12.11
CA MET A 56 -7.84 -1.19 -12.99
C MET A 56 -7.38 -1.27 -14.46
N GLY A 57 -6.50 -2.23 -14.81
CA GLY A 57 -5.95 -2.38 -16.16
C GLY A 57 -4.46 -2.69 -16.18
N LEU A 58 -3.96 -3.47 -15.22
CA LEU A 58 -2.57 -3.94 -15.19
C LEU A 58 -2.32 -4.95 -16.31
N THR A 59 -1.13 -4.88 -16.91
CA THR A 59 -0.70 -5.89 -17.87
C THR A 59 -0.39 -7.21 -17.16
N ILE A 60 -0.41 -8.33 -17.92
CA ILE A 60 -0.03 -9.65 -17.40
C ILE A 60 1.39 -9.64 -16.79
N GLY A 61 2.31 -8.88 -17.40
CA GLY A 61 3.68 -8.72 -16.86
C GLY A 61 3.68 -8.03 -15.51
N GLN A 62 2.97 -6.92 -15.38
CA GLN A 62 2.83 -6.15 -14.13
C GLN A 62 2.17 -6.97 -13.02
N GLN A 63 1.10 -7.72 -13.32
CA GLN A 63 0.49 -8.63 -12.35
C GLN A 63 1.45 -9.73 -11.87
N LYS A 64 2.28 -10.28 -12.78
CA LYS A 64 3.31 -11.27 -12.41
C LYS A 64 4.35 -10.67 -11.48
N LEU A 65 4.79 -9.43 -11.73
CA LEU A 65 5.73 -8.73 -10.85
C LEU A 65 5.15 -8.51 -9.46
N LEU A 66 3.88 -8.09 -9.36
CA LEU A 66 3.23 -7.88 -8.06
C LEU A 66 3.07 -9.17 -7.24
N LYS A 67 2.87 -10.32 -7.90
CA LYS A 67 2.78 -11.63 -7.23
C LYS A 67 4.10 -12.12 -6.62
N ILE A 68 5.23 -11.47 -6.92
CA ILE A 68 6.53 -11.81 -6.32
C ILE A 68 6.55 -11.36 -4.84
N TYR A 69 5.81 -10.30 -4.50
CA TYR A 69 5.76 -9.78 -3.15
C TYR A 69 4.78 -10.57 -2.28
N GLN A 70 5.25 -11.07 -1.13
CA GLN A 70 4.46 -11.94 -0.25
C GLN A 70 3.30 -11.23 0.45
N ASN A 71 3.41 -9.91 0.64
CA ASN A 71 2.43 -9.10 1.37
C ASN A 71 1.55 -8.27 0.42
N ILE A 72 1.41 -8.70 -0.83
CA ILE A 72 0.60 -8.02 -1.85
C ILE A 72 -0.48 -8.96 -2.36
N GLU A 73 -1.71 -8.44 -2.37
CA GLU A 73 -2.86 -9.12 -2.92
C GLU A 73 -3.46 -8.28 -4.05
N ILE A 74 -3.70 -8.91 -5.20
CA ILE A 74 -4.34 -8.25 -6.34
C ILE A 74 -5.82 -8.64 -6.34
N ILE A 75 -6.70 -7.64 -6.28
CA ILE A 75 -8.15 -7.83 -6.35
C ILE A 75 -8.72 -7.22 -7.64
N SER A 76 -9.82 -7.80 -8.12
CA SER A 76 -10.57 -7.23 -9.25
C SER A 76 -11.14 -5.86 -8.88
N SER A 77 -11.22 -4.96 -9.86
CA SER A 77 -11.96 -3.69 -9.74
C SER A 77 -13.38 -3.85 -9.21
N THR A 78 -14.05 -4.95 -9.57
CA THR A 78 -15.43 -5.27 -9.17
C THR A 78 -15.56 -5.94 -7.80
N TYR A 79 -14.44 -6.27 -7.14
CA TYR A 79 -14.46 -6.94 -5.85
C TYR A 79 -15.10 -6.04 -4.79
N LYS A 80 -16.17 -6.54 -4.16
CA LYS A 80 -16.81 -5.95 -2.99
C LYS A 80 -16.41 -6.75 -1.75
N ARG A 81 -15.70 -6.09 -0.84
CA ARG A 81 -15.23 -6.69 0.40
C ARG A 81 -16.41 -6.99 1.33
N LYS A 82 -16.32 -8.11 2.07
CA LYS A 82 -17.36 -8.55 3.02
C LYS A 82 -17.07 -8.18 4.49
N GLU A 83 -15.84 -7.77 4.83
CA GLU A 83 -15.40 -7.58 6.22
C GLU A 83 -15.00 -6.13 6.53
N ASN A 84 -15.35 -5.67 7.74
CA ASN A 84 -15.00 -4.37 8.31
C ASN A 84 -13.61 -4.39 8.97
N ILE A 85 -12.58 -4.75 8.20
CA ILE A 85 -11.19 -4.55 8.65
C ILE A 85 -10.84 -3.08 8.43
N PRO A 86 -10.17 -2.38 9.37
CA PRO A 86 -9.71 -1.02 9.14
C PRO A 86 -8.69 -0.98 7.98
N ILE A 87 -8.99 -0.21 6.94
CA ILE A 87 -8.15 -0.06 5.74
C ILE A 87 -7.63 1.37 5.68
N ILE A 88 -6.35 1.51 5.33
CA ILE A 88 -5.75 2.79 4.97
C ILE A 88 -5.77 2.90 3.44
N ASN A 89 -6.61 3.77 2.91
CA ASN A 89 -6.63 4.05 1.47
C ASN A 89 -5.43 4.91 1.10
N VAL A 90 -4.63 4.43 0.15
CA VAL A 90 -3.41 5.10 -0.31
C VAL A 90 -3.55 5.43 -1.79
N LYS A 91 -3.52 6.72 -2.13
CA LYS A 91 -3.47 7.20 -3.51
C LYS A 91 -2.14 7.89 -3.72
N ASN A 92 -1.43 7.50 -4.78
CA ASN A 92 -0.22 8.09 -5.34
C ASN A 92 0.79 8.64 -4.30
N GLU A 93 1.87 7.87 -4.15
CA GLU A 93 3.16 8.35 -3.64
C GLU A 93 3.22 8.70 -2.14
N PHE A 94 3.56 7.70 -1.31
CA PHE A 94 4.33 8.01 -0.11
C PHE A 94 5.75 8.40 -0.52
N PHE A 95 5.98 9.69 -0.79
CA PHE A 95 7.33 10.20 -0.94
C PHE A 95 7.98 10.43 0.42
N PHE A 96 9.10 9.75 0.66
CA PHE A 96 10.03 10.08 1.72
C PHE A 96 11.26 10.75 1.10
N ILE A 97 11.39 12.07 1.28
CA ILE A 97 12.69 12.72 1.12
C ILE A 97 13.48 12.44 2.40
N ASN A 98 14.55 11.68 2.26
CA ASN A 98 15.49 11.37 3.34
C ASN A 98 16.22 12.66 3.72
N ASN A 99 15.78 13.38 4.75
CA ASN A 99 16.61 14.42 5.36
C ASN A 99 17.68 13.72 6.22
N THR A 100 18.84 13.49 5.64
CA THR A 100 20.07 13.41 6.43
C THR A 100 20.37 14.82 6.95
N LEU A 101 20.11 15.00 8.25
CA LEU A 101 20.63 16.03 9.17
C LEU A 101 20.49 17.50 8.75
#